data_AF-A0A843LSH3-F1
#
_entry.id   AF-A0A843LSH3-F1
#
_cell.length_a   1.000
_cell.length_b   1.000
_cell.length_c   1.000
_cell.angle_alpha   90.00
_cell.angle_beta   90.00
_cell.angle_gamma   90.00
#
_symmetry.space_group_name_H-M   'P 1'
#
loop_
_entity.id
_entity.type
_entity.pdbx_description
1 polymer ?
#
loop_
_entity_poly.entity_id
_entity_poly.type
_entity_poly.pdbx_seq_one_letter_code
_entity_poly.pdbx_strand_id
1 'polypeptide(L)'
;MTCRVGLLWDTPLVFSRLIEDCGASCEGITPNMLAAPFWRGRFVSLIVPTGFADPAYSKLLPALRASSGRIERFVEKGGRLLVFGAASPRQDAYDWLPFPVTYAFSYGRRALRFTMDSPYNTLLSGYDLSAIECDGTFPSHGGETLAATPDGEPLLIVKEIGDGVILITSVHEYPSREFLAEFSCADRETLF
;
A
#
# COMPACT_ATOMS: atom_id res chain seq x y z
N MET A 1 -10.31 18.42 -9.15
CA MET A 1 -9.66 17.16 -8.79
C MET A 1 -8.28 17.48 -8.23
N THR A 2 -7.96 16.98 -7.05
CA THR A 2 -6.65 17.13 -6.37
C THR A 2 -5.89 15.83 -6.54
N CYS A 3 -4.57 15.89 -6.76
CA CYS A 3 -3.75 14.70 -6.94
C CYS A 3 -2.49 14.81 -6.07
N ARG A 4 -2.55 14.26 -4.85
CA ARG A 4 -1.48 14.43 -3.87
C ARG A 4 -1.25 13.14 -3.09
N VAL A 5 -0.02 12.63 -3.18
CA VAL A 5 0.40 11.35 -2.64
C VAL A 5 1.46 11.57 -1.58
N GLY A 6 1.31 10.91 -0.43
CA GLY A 6 2.38 10.74 0.55
C GLY A 6 3.10 9.43 0.34
N LEU A 7 4.40 9.46 0.01
CA LEU A 7 5.24 8.27 -0.10
C LEU A 7 6.00 8.08 1.21
N LEU A 8 5.63 7.07 1.99
CA LEU A 8 6.19 6.82 3.31
C LEU A 8 7.48 6.03 3.16
N TRP A 9 8.64 6.69 3.32
CA TRP A 9 9.95 6.04 3.23
C TRP A 9 11.07 6.85 3.88
N ASP A 10 12.19 6.22 4.19
CA ASP A 10 13.34 6.84 4.85
C ASP A 10 14.09 7.84 3.96
N THR A 11 14.16 7.55 2.66
CA THR A 11 14.96 8.30 1.67
C THR A 11 14.20 8.49 0.36
N PRO A 12 14.62 9.42 -0.52
CA PRO A 12 14.01 9.57 -1.84
C PRO A 12 14.09 8.27 -2.66
N LEU A 13 12.98 7.87 -3.27
CA LEU A 13 12.86 6.68 -4.12
C LEU A 13 12.57 7.07 -5.57
N VAL A 14 13.01 6.26 -6.53
CA VAL A 14 12.61 6.40 -7.95
C VAL A 14 11.08 6.32 -8.10
N PHE A 15 10.40 5.63 -7.18
CA PHE A 15 8.95 5.53 -7.15
C PHE A 15 8.26 6.90 -7.11
N SER A 16 8.85 7.92 -6.45
CA SER A 16 8.25 9.25 -6.43
C SER A 16 8.14 9.86 -7.82
N ARG A 17 9.16 9.64 -8.67
CA ARG A 17 9.15 10.11 -10.06
C ARG A 17 8.08 9.44 -10.89
N LEU A 18 7.87 8.13 -10.69
CA LEU A 18 6.80 7.42 -11.40
C LEU A 18 5.42 7.99 -11.05
N ILE A 19 5.18 8.31 -9.77
CA ILE A 19 3.93 8.93 -9.31
C ILE A 19 3.76 10.32 -9.95
N GLU A 20 4.83 11.11 -9.99
CA GLU A 20 4.85 12.44 -10.62
C GLU A 20 4.60 12.38 -12.13
N ASP A 21 5.21 11.42 -12.83
CA ASP A 21 4.98 11.17 -14.26
C ASP A 21 3.52 10.77 -14.56
N CYS A 22 2.79 10.25 -13.57
CA CYS A 22 1.36 9.92 -13.69
C CYS A 22 0.45 11.11 -13.32
N GLY A 23 1.01 12.30 -13.08
CA GLY A 23 0.28 13.55 -12.90
C GLY A 23 -0.07 13.91 -11.45
N ALA A 24 0.45 13.19 -10.45
CA ALA A 24 0.22 13.47 -9.05
C ALA A 24 1.44 14.11 -8.36
N SER A 25 1.21 15.08 -7.46
CA SER A 25 2.27 15.59 -6.60
C SER A 25 2.67 14.53 -5.58
N CYS A 26 3.94 14.16 -5.52
CA CYS A 26 4.45 13.17 -4.55
C CYS A 26 5.27 13.86 -3.45
N GLU A 27 4.88 13.68 -2.20
CA GLU A 27 5.61 14.16 -1.03
C GLU A 27 6.23 12.98 -0.28
N GLY A 28 7.56 13.01 -0.08
CA GLY A 28 8.23 12.01 0.75
C GLY A 28 7.98 12.27 2.23
N ILE A 29 7.42 11.27 2.94
CA ILE A 29 7.13 11.32 4.37
C ILE A 29 8.11 10.40 5.09
N THR A 30 9.07 10.99 5.80
CA THR A 30 10.07 10.21 6.55
C THR A 30 9.46 9.58 7.81
N PRO A 31 10.05 8.50 8.36
CA PRO A 31 9.62 7.92 9.63
C PRO A 31 9.55 8.95 10.78
N ASN A 32 10.46 9.93 10.80
CA ASN A 32 10.48 11.00 11.80
C ASN A 32 9.27 11.95 11.65
N MET A 33 8.90 12.32 10.42
CA MET A 33 7.70 13.12 10.16
C MET A 33 6.44 12.33 10.51
N LEU A 34 6.40 11.06 10.09
CA LEU A 34 5.29 10.15 10.36
C LEU A 34 5.07 9.97 11.87
N ALA A 35 6.13 9.81 12.65
CA ALA A 35 6.04 9.65 14.11
C ALA A 35 5.80 10.98 14.87
N ALA A 36 6.01 12.14 14.24
CA ALA A 36 5.83 13.43 14.90
C ALA A 36 4.34 13.75 15.11
N PRO A 37 3.87 13.95 16.36
CA PRO A 37 2.44 14.11 16.66
C PRO A 37 1.83 15.42 16.15
N PHE A 38 2.66 16.43 15.90
CA PHE A 38 2.25 17.74 15.41
C PHE A 38 2.43 17.91 13.91
N TRP A 39 3.11 16.98 13.23
CA TRP A 39 3.18 17.01 11.78
C TRP A 39 1.81 16.70 11.20
N ARG A 40 1.42 17.49 10.20
CA ARG A 40 0.15 17.35 9.48
C ARG A 40 0.43 17.46 8.00
N GLY A 41 -0.18 16.57 7.24
CA GLY A 41 -0.20 16.64 5.78
C GLY A 41 -1.62 16.45 5.27
N ARG A 42 -1.85 16.80 4.01
CA ARG A 42 -3.11 16.54 3.34
C ARG A 42 -2.82 15.76 2.08
N PHE A 43 -3.44 14.59 1.96
CA PHE A 43 -3.18 13.66 0.87
C PHE A 43 -4.47 13.02 0.40
N VAL A 44 -4.52 12.67 -0.88
CA VAL A 44 -5.52 11.74 -1.40
C VAL A 44 -5.15 10.33 -0.99
N SER A 45 -3.88 9.96 -1.21
CA SER A 45 -3.39 8.63 -0.95
C SER A 45 -2.04 8.62 -0.24
N LEU A 46 -1.80 7.54 0.49
CA LEU A 46 -0.51 7.21 1.08
C LEU A 46 -0.03 5.88 0.50
N ILE A 47 1.27 5.78 0.25
CA ILE A 47 1.90 4.57 -0.28
C ILE A 47 3.05 4.16 0.66
N VAL A 48 3.02 2.91 1.11
CA VAL A 48 4.06 2.25 1.90
C VAL A 48 4.76 1.23 1.01
N PRO A 49 5.98 1.50 0.52
CA PRO A 49 6.73 0.61 -0.37
C PRO A 49 7.15 -0.72 0.26
N THR A 50 7.57 -1.64 -0.60
CA THR A 50 8.07 -2.96 -0.21
C THR A 50 9.26 -2.85 0.74
N GLY A 51 9.36 -3.75 1.72
CA GLY A 51 10.48 -3.81 2.65
C GLY A 51 10.37 -2.86 3.84
N PHE A 52 9.22 -2.22 4.04
CA PHE A 52 8.98 -1.30 5.16
C PHE A 52 9.20 -1.91 6.56
N ALA A 53 9.16 -3.24 6.66
CA ALA A 53 9.32 -4.00 7.89
C ALA A 53 10.71 -4.64 8.04
N ASP A 54 11.60 -4.50 7.03
CA ASP A 54 12.97 -4.98 7.12
C ASP A 54 13.89 -3.88 7.68
N PRO A 55 14.42 -4.05 8.91
CA PRO A 55 15.26 -3.05 9.55
C PRO A 55 16.61 -2.83 8.85
N ALA A 56 17.02 -3.71 7.92
CA ALA A 56 18.18 -3.48 7.07
C ALA A 56 17.94 -2.38 6.03
N TYR A 57 16.68 -2.13 5.65
CA TYR A 57 16.31 -1.18 4.60
C TYR A 57 15.58 0.06 5.14
N SER A 58 14.79 -0.08 6.21
CA SER A 58 13.88 0.98 6.64
C SER A 58 13.64 1.01 8.16
N LYS A 59 13.40 2.22 8.70
CA LYS A 59 12.91 2.44 10.07
C LYS A 59 11.41 2.73 10.12
N LEU A 60 10.68 2.39 9.06
CA LEU A 60 9.29 2.80 8.88
C LEU A 60 8.30 2.04 9.76
N LEU A 61 8.47 0.73 9.98
CA LEU A 61 7.55 -0.07 10.80
C LEU A 61 7.30 0.51 12.21
N PRO A 62 8.31 0.88 13.02
CA PRO A 62 8.07 1.56 14.30
C PRO A 62 7.27 2.87 14.17
N ALA A 63 7.50 3.65 13.11
CA ALA A 63 6.78 4.91 12.88
C ALA A 63 5.33 4.68 12.42
N LEU A 64 5.07 3.64 11.62
CA LEU A 64 3.72 3.18 11.27
C LEU A 64 2.94 2.79 12.52
N ARG A 65 3.55 2.01 13.42
CA ARG A 65 2.94 1.65 14.71
C ARG A 65 2.64 2.87 15.58
N ALA A 66 3.58 3.81 15.68
CA ALA A 66 3.40 5.04 16.45
C ALA A 66 2.32 5.98 15.87
N SER A 67 1.97 5.80 14.59
CA SER A 67 0.99 6.62 13.88
C SER A 67 -0.29 5.86 13.49
N SER A 68 -0.47 4.61 13.93
CA SER A 68 -1.58 3.72 13.55
C SER A 68 -2.95 4.40 13.69
N GLY A 69 -3.23 5.02 14.84
CA GLY A 69 -4.50 5.73 15.06
C GLY A 69 -4.68 7.02 14.23
N ARG A 70 -3.62 7.58 13.63
CA ARG A 70 -3.75 8.65 12.61
C ARG A 70 -4.02 8.05 11.23
N ILE A 71 -3.35 6.95 10.89
CA ILE A 71 -3.58 6.23 9.64
C ILE A 71 -5.03 5.72 9.57
N GLU A 72 -5.54 5.13 10.65
CA GLU A 72 -6.93 4.69 10.76
C GLU A 72 -7.90 5.87 10.49
N ARG A 73 -7.74 6.99 11.20
CA ARG A 73 -8.57 8.20 11.00
C ARG A 73 -8.42 8.82 9.61
N PHE A 74 -7.25 8.71 8.98
CA PHE A 74 -7.03 9.17 7.61
C PHE A 74 -7.86 8.33 6.63
N VAL A 75 -7.81 7.00 6.76
CA VAL A 75 -8.59 6.10 5.91
C VAL A 75 -10.08 6.27 6.16
N GLU A 76 -10.53 6.26 7.43
CA GLU A 76 -11.95 6.45 7.79
C GLU A 76 -12.58 7.69 7.15
N LYS A 77 -11.80 8.76 6.94
CA LYS A 77 -12.24 10.04 6.37
C LYS A 77 -12.10 10.14 4.84
N GLY A 78 -11.75 9.05 4.17
CA GLY A 78 -11.67 8.99 2.71
C GLY A 78 -10.26 8.99 2.14
N GLY A 79 -9.24 8.91 3.00
CA GLY A 79 -7.88 8.65 2.55
C GLY A 79 -7.72 7.24 1.99
N ARG A 80 -6.84 7.09 1.00
CA ARG A 80 -6.52 5.78 0.41
C ARG A 80 -5.12 5.34 0.83
N LEU A 81 -4.96 4.07 1.19
CA LEU A 81 -3.67 3.53 1.60
C LEU A 81 -3.29 2.34 0.72
N LEU A 82 -2.12 2.39 0.08
CA LEU A 82 -1.52 1.24 -0.60
C LEU A 82 -0.31 0.78 0.21
N VAL A 83 -0.31 -0.49 0.62
CA VAL A 83 0.77 -1.10 1.40
C VAL A 83 1.33 -2.28 0.62
N PHE A 84 2.62 -2.24 0.34
CA PHE A 84 3.32 -3.34 -0.30
C PHE A 84 3.76 -4.41 0.71
N GLY A 85 4.36 -5.47 0.20
CA GLY A 85 4.87 -6.57 1.00
C GLY A 85 5.95 -6.15 2.00
N ALA A 86 5.97 -6.81 3.14
CA ALA A 86 6.94 -6.53 4.20
C ALA A 86 8.38 -6.93 3.82
N ALA A 87 8.55 -7.78 2.80
CA ALA A 87 9.80 -8.40 2.36
C ALA A 87 10.66 -8.97 3.51
N SER A 88 10.00 -9.49 4.54
CA SER A 88 10.63 -9.96 5.78
C SER A 88 9.75 -11.03 6.43
N PRO A 89 10.31 -12.07 7.07
CA PRO A 89 9.53 -13.14 7.72
C PRO A 89 8.81 -12.70 9.00
N ARG A 90 8.74 -11.40 9.27
CA ARG A 90 8.08 -10.82 10.45
C ARG A 90 6.56 -11.01 10.38
N GLN A 91 6.03 -11.82 11.28
CA GLN A 91 4.58 -12.04 11.40
C GLN A 91 3.83 -10.80 11.91
N ASP A 92 4.52 -9.91 12.63
CA ASP A 92 3.96 -8.70 13.22
C ASP A 92 4.05 -7.47 12.30
N ALA A 93 4.43 -7.64 11.02
CA ALA A 93 4.68 -6.52 10.11
C ALA A 93 3.46 -5.64 9.84
N TYR A 94 2.24 -6.14 10.05
CA TYR A 94 0.98 -5.44 9.74
C TYR A 94 0.14 -5.11 10.97
N ASP A 95 0.69 -5.25 12.19
CA ASP A 95 -0.01 -5.00 13.47
C ASP A 95 -0.38 -3.53 13.73
N TRP A 96 -0.01 -2.63 12.83
CA TRP A 96 -0.35 -1.21 12.85
C TRP A 96 -1.61 -0.86 12.04
N LEU A 97 -2.16 -1.82 11.30
CA LEU A 97 -3.41 -1.64 10.55
C LEU A 97 -4.64 -1.82 11.45
N PRO A 98 -5.79 -1.21 11.11
CA PRO A 98 -7.02 -1.29 11.89
C PRO A 98 -7.78 -2.62 11.75
N PHE A 99 -7.17 -3.65 11.13
CA PHE A 99 -7.73 -4.99 10.99
C PHE A 99 -6.61 -6.02 10.92
N PRO A 100 -6.86 -7.29 11.32
CA PRO A 100 -5.81 -8.31 11.35
C PRO A 100 -5.35 -8.67 9.93
N VAL A 101 -4.04 -8.78 9.74
CA VAL A 101 -3.39 -9.27 8.52
C VAL A 101 -2.21 -10.15 8.93
N THR A 102 -2.25 -11.41 8.51
CA THR A 102 -1.12 -12.34 8.62
C THR A 102 -0.36 -12.33 7.30
N TYR A 103 0.95 -12.14 7.36
CA TYR A 103 1.83 -12.18 6.19
C TYR A 103 2.77 -13.38 6.26
N ALA A 104 2.90 -14.09 5.15
CA ALA A 104 3.84 -15.17 4.96
C ALA A 104 4.85 -14.78 3.87
N PHE A 105 6.09 -14.50 4.27
CA PHE A 105 7.16 -14.18 3.34
C PHE A 105 7.52 -15.39 2.47
N SER A 106 7.50 -15.22 1.16
CA SER A 106 7.88 -16.23 0.19
C SER A 106 8.04 -15.58 -1.17
N TYR A 107 9.28 -15.19 -1.48
CA TYR A 107 9.62 -14.49 -2.71
C TYR A 107 9.65 -15.43 -3.92
N GLY A 108 9.03 -14.99 -5.00
CA GLY A 108 9.16 -15.59 -6.32
C GLY A 108 8.01 -15.25 -7.25
N ARG A 109 8.17 -15.68 -8.50
CA ARG A 109 7.18 -15.50 -9.55
C ARG A 109 5.93 -16.33 -9.35
N ARG A 110 4.76 -15.71 -9.48
CA ARG A 110 3.44 -16.33 -9.30
C ARG A 110 2.50 -15.95 -10.43
N ALA A 111 1.61 -16.89 -10.77
CA ALA A 111 0.42 -16.54 -11.54
C ALA A 111 -0.60 -15.89 -10.59
N LEU A 112 -1.32 -14.90 -11.08
CA LEU A 112 -2.31 -14.13 -10.34
C LEU A 112 -3.64 -14.13 -11.11
N ARG A 113 -4.74 -14.26 -10.37
CA ARG A 113 -6.10 -14.13 -10.89
C ARG A 113 -6.88 -13.17 -10.01
N PHE A 114 -7.58 -12.24 -10.63
CA PHE A 114 -8.58 -11.45 -9.92
C PHE A 114 -9.78 -12.33 -9.56
N THR A 115 -10.26 -12.18 -8.34
CA THR A 115 -11.38 -12.93 -7.77
C THR A 115 -12.72 -12.21 -7.96
N MET A 116 -12.67 -10.90 -8.22
CA MET A 116 -13.82 -10.03 -8.43
C MET A 116 -13.45 -8.84 -9.31
N ASP A 117 -14.46 -8.20 -9.90
CA ASP A 117 -14.28 -6.93 -10.58
C ASP A 117 -14.15 -5.81 -9.55
N SER A 118 -13.11 -4.99 -9.73
CA SER A 118 -12.82 -3.85 -8.86
C SER A 118 -12.07 -2.79 -9.66
N PRO A 119 -12.27 -1.49 -9.37
CA PRO A 119 -11.43 -0.44 -9.94
C PRO A 119 -9.93 -0.66 -9.66
N TYR A 120 -9.59 -1.36 -8.57
CA TYR A 120 -8.20 -1.61 -8.19
C TYR A 120 -7.54 -2.75 -8.99
N ASN A 121 -8.28 -3.44 -9.87
CA ASN A 121 -7.70 -4.44 -10.79
C ASN A 121 -6.70 -3.78 -11.76
N THR A 122 -6.85 -2.47 -12.00
CA THR A 122 -5.90 -1.68 -12.79
C THR A 122 -4.50 -1.64 -12.20
N LEU A 123 -4.29 -2.03 -10.93
CA LEU A 123 -2.96 -2.13 -10.29
C LEU A 123 -1.95 -2.85 -11.20
N LEU A 124 -2.41 -3.89 -11.91
CA LEU A 124 -1.62 -4.74 -12.79
C LEU A 124 -1.99 -4.59 -14.27
N SER A 125 -2.62 -3.47 -14.66
CA SER A 125 -2.92 -3.18 -16.06
C SER A 125 -1.62 -3.18 -16.89
N GLY A 126 -1.62 -3.94 -17.99
CA GLY A 126 -0.47 -4.12 -18.88
C GLY A 126 0.58 -5.14 -18.44
N TYR A 127 0.40 -5.80 -17.28
CA TYR A 127 1.31 -6.85 -16.82
C TYR A 127 0.90 -8.24 -17.32
N ASP A 128 1.88 -9.15 -17.44
CA ASP A 128 1.64 -10.58 -17.64
C ASP A 128 1.25 -11.24 -16.32
N LEU A 129 -0.06 -11.42 -16.11
CA LEU A 129 -0.60 -12.02 -14.89
C LEU A 129 -0.20 -13.50 -14.69
N SER A 130 0.42 -14.16 -15.67
CA SER A 130 0.97 -15.51 -15.49
C SER A 130 2.34 -15.52 -14.79
N ALA A 131 2.93 -14.34 -14.56
CA ALA A 131 4.35 -14.18 -14.30
C ALA A 131 4.69 -12.97 -13.39
N ILE A 132 3.92 -12.72 -12.34
CA ILE A 132 4.13 -11.57 -11.45
C ILE A 132 5.12 -11.92 -10.34
N GLU A 133 6.13 -11.10 -10.10
CA GLU A 133 6.97 -11.23 -8.91
C GLU A 133 6.18 -10.87 -7.65
N CYS A 134 6.20 -11.75 -6.65
CA CYS A 134 5.58 -11.51 -5.35
C CYS A 134 6.57 -11.81 -4.24
N ASP A 135 6.49 -11.08 -3.12
CA ASP A 135 7.35 -11.30 -1.96
C ASP A 135 6.70 -12.11 -0.84
N GLY A 136 5.44 -12.52 -0.99
CA GLY A 136 4.73 -13.32 0.00
C GLY A 136 3.25 -13.54 -0.32
N THR A 137 2.49 -13.95 0.70
CA THR A 137 1.04 -14.15 0.65
C THR A 137 0.38 -13.65 1.94
N PHE A 138 -0.95 -13.50 1.91
CA PHE A 138 -1.76 -13.13 3.07
C PHE A 138 -2.67 -14.29 3.49
N PRO A 139 -2.18 -15.31 4.22
CA PRO A 139 -2.94 -16.52 4.54
C PRO A 139 -4.18 -16.28 5.42
N SER A 140 -4.24 -15.17 6.16
CA SER A 140 -5.39 -14.79 6.98
C SER A 140 -5.48 -13.27 7.07
N HIS A 141 -6.65 -12.70 6.81
CA HIS A 141 -6.86 -11.26 6.83
C HIS A 141 -8.33 -10.89 7.10
N GLY A 142 -8.55 -9.68 7.61
CA GLY A 142 -9.88 -9.10 7.82
C GLY A 142 -10.48 -8.35 6.61
N GLY A 143 -9.80 -8.34 5.47
CA GLY A 143 -10.25 -7.75 4.20
C GLY A 143 -10.82 -8.77 3.21
N GLU A 144 -11.15 -8.30 2.02
CA GLU A 144 -11.57 -9.11 0.88
C GLU A 144 -10.36 -9.40 -0.02
N THR A 145 -10.24 -10.63 -0.52
CA THR A 145 -9.21 -11.00 -1.49
C THR A 145 -9.63 -10.48 -2.86
N LEU A 146 -8.88 -9.54 -3.44
CA LEU A 146 -9.06 -9.07 -4.83
C LEU A 146 -8.30 -9.92 -5.83
N ALA A 147 -7.13 -10.44 -5.45
CA ALA A 147 -6.35 -11.32 -6.30
C ALA A 147 -5.62 -12.40 -5.50
N ALA A 148 -5.54 -13.58 -6.10
CA ALA A 148 -4.93 -14.76 -5.51
C ALA A 148 -4.16 -15.56 -6.57
N THR A 149 -3.33 -16.50 -6.11
CA THR A 149 -2.80 -17.56 -6.97
C THR A 149 -3.93 -18.46 -7.50
N PRO A 150 -3.71 -19.25 -8.57
CA PRO A 150 -4.68 -20.26 -9.00
C PRO A 150 -5.09 -21.26 -7.91
N ASP A 151 -4.22 -21.50 -6.93
CA ASP A 151 -4.46 -22.38 -5.78
C ASP A 151 -5.18 -21.68 -4.61
N GLY A 152 -5.50 -20.39 -4.77
CA GLY A 152 -6.30 -19.61 -3.82
C GLY A 152 -5.49 -18.87 -2.75
N GLU A 153 -4.16 -18.79 -2.86
CA GLU A 153 -3.35 -18.02 -1.91
C GLU A 153 -3.52 -16.51 -2.15
N PRO A 154 -3.96 -15.71 -1.17
CA PRO A 154 -4.19 -14.27 -1.37
C PRO A 154 -2.88 -13.49 -1.62
N LEU A 155 -2.89 -12.62 -2.64
CA LEU A 155 -1.76 -11.77 -3.05
C LEU A 155 -2.10 -10.28 -3.06
N LEU A 156 -3.39 -9.94 -3.20
CA LEU A 156 -3.91 -8.58 -3.13
C LEU A 156 -5.20 -8.62 -2.32
N ILE A 157 -5.23 -7.84 -1.24
CA ILE A 157 -6.39 -7.71 -0.36
C ILE A 157 -6.84 -6.26 -0.30
N VAL A 158 -8.15 -6.05 -0.20
CA VAL A 158 -8.79 -4.75 -0.06
C VAL A 158 -9.61 -4.70 1.21
N LYS A 159 -9.63 -3.54 1.85
CA LYS A 159 -10.52 -3.26 2.97
C LYS A 159 -11.06 -1.86 2.86
N GLU A 160 -12.37 -1.73 2.69
CA GLU A 160 -13.08 -0.46 2.83
C GLU A 160 -13.26 -0.14 4.32
N ILE A 161 -12.98 1.11 4.70
CA ILE A 161 -13.11 1.61 6.07
C ILE A 161 -13.60 3.06 6.02
N GLY A 162 -14.81 3.29 6.53
CA GLY A 162 -15.46 4.61 6.43
C GLY A 162 -15.61 5.02 4.96
N ASP A 163 -15.12 6.21 4.63
CA ASP A 163 -15.13 6.75 3.26
C ASP A 163 -13.91 6.31 2.42
N GLY A 164 -12.96 5.56 3.01
CA GLY A 164 -11.66 5.26 2.39
C GLY A 164 -11.38 3.77 2.21
N VAL A 165 -10.15 3.47 1.79
CA VAL A 165 -9.73 2.11 1.42
C VAL A 165 -8.29 1.83 1.81
N ILE A 166 -8.02 0.58 2.18
CA ILE A 166 -6.68 0.02 2.34
C ILE A 166 -6.52 -1.11 1.33
N LEU A 167 -5.52 -0.98 0.45
CA LEU A 167 -5.03 -2.03 -0.43
C LEU A 167 -3.72 -2.55 0.11
N ILE A 168 -3.58 -3.87 0.19
CA ILE A 168 -2.34 -4.52 0.62
C ILE A 168 -1.98 -5.55 -0.43
N THR A 169 -0.75 -5.47 -0.94
CA THR A 169 -0.28 -6.34 -2.00
C THR A 169 1.08 -6.93 -1.67
N SER A 170 1.29 -8.21 -2.01
CA SER A 170 2.61 -8.82 -1.99
C SER A 170 3.30 -8.73 -3.35
N VAL A 171 2.66 -8.13 -4.35
CA VAL A 171 3.26 -7.87 -5.66
C VAL A 171 4.53 -7.03 -5.48
N HIS A 172 5.63 -7.50 -6.07
CA HIS A 172 6.94 -6.86 -6.05
C HIS A 172 7.22 -6.15 -7.37
N GLU A 173 6.23 -5.43 -7.89
CA GLU A 173 6.27 -4.66 -9.12
C GLU A 173 5.74 -3.24 -8.86
N TYR A 174 6.12 -2.27 -9.67
CA TYR A 174 5.46 -0.96 -9.58
C TYR A 174 3.99 -1.06 -10.01
N PRO A 175 3.07 -0.27 -9.43
CA PRO A 175 1.71 -0.21 -9.95
C PRO A 175 1.70 0.29 -11.38
N SER A 176 0.70 -0.12 -12.16
CA SER A 176 0.48 0.43 -13.50
C SER A 176 0.28 1.95 -13.44
N ARG A 177 0.60 2.63 -14.54
CA ARG A 177 0.40 4.08 -14.67
C ARG A 177 -1.08 4.46 -14.58
N GLU A 178 -1.96 3.62 -15.13
CA GLU A 178 -3.41 3.79 -15.06
C GLU A 178 -3.89 3.80 -13.61
N PHE A 179 -3.46 2.79 -12.82
CA PHE A 179 -3.78 2.73 -11.41
C PHE A 179 -3.25 3.95 -10.64
N LEU A 180 -2.01 4.36 -10.87
CA LEU A 180 -1.44 5.52 -10.17
C LEU A 180 -2.19 6.80 -10.47
N ALA A 181 -2.59 7.02 -11.73
CA ALA A 181 -3.36 8.19 -12.13
C ALA A 181 -4.70 8.26 -11.38
N GLU A 182 -5.42 7.13 -11.26
CA GLU A 182 -6.72 7.09 -10.58
C GLU A 182 -6.59 7.10 -9.05
N PHE A 183 -5.72 6.27 -8.51
CA PHE A 183 -5.56 6.08 -7.07
C PHE A 183 -5.06 7.36 -6.37
N SER A 184 -4.27 8.17 -7.08
CA SER A 184 -3.66 9.39 -6.54
C SER A 184 -4.57 10.61 -6.56
N CYS A 185 -5.72 10.55 -7.25
CA CYS A 185 -6.60 11.68 -7.49
C CYS A 185 -8.00 11.51 -6.87
N ALA A 186 -8.53 12.58 -6.27
CA ALA A 186 -9.89 12.64 -5.71
C ALA A 186 -10.41 14.09 -5.69
N ASP A 187 -11.68 14.28 -5.33
CA ASP A 187 -12.28 15.62 -5.22
C ASP A 187 -11.77 16.41 -4.01
N ARG A 188 -11.28 15.72 -2.98
CA ARG A 188 -10.74 16.31 -1.76
C ARG A 188 -9.49 15.58 -1.28
N GLU A 189 -8.62 16.29 -0.58
CA GLU A 189 -7.53 15.72 0.21
C GLU A 189 -8.00 15.44 1.64
N THR A 190 -7.50 14.38 2.23
CA THR A 190 -7.78 14.00 3.62
C THR A 190 -6.62 14.42 4.52
N LEU A 191 -6.96 14.97 5.69
CA LEU A 191 -5.96 15.34 6.70
C LEU A 191 -5.36 14.07 7.32
N PHE A 192 -4.04 14.01 7.30
CA PHE A 192 -3.23 13.05 8.04
C PHE A 192 -2.70 13.67 9.34
#